data_AF-A0A1E1LML4-F1
#
_entry.id   AF-A0A1E1LML4-F1
#
_cell.length_a   1.000
_cell.length_b   1.000
_cell.length_c   1.000
_cell.angle_alpha   90.00
_cell.angle_beta   90.00
_cell.angle_gamma   90.00
#
_symmetry.space_group_name_H-M   'P 1'
#
loop_
_entity.id
_entity.type
_entity.pdbx_description
1 polymer ?
#
loop_
_entity_poly.entity_id
_entity_poly.type
_entity_poly.pdbx_seq_one_letter_code
_entity_poly.pdbx_strand_id
1 'polypeptide(L)'
;MDNDFPRGLEFVPMLWSDGEDNTRDWFGDIENALSRSTGHILAFNGPNACDGGQACMSSQHAVDAYRKYIMPFVGRAALGAPAVTNGPGGLDWLR
;
A
#
# COMPACT_ATOMS: atom_id res chain seq x y z
N MET A 1 -16.20 -1.25 1.94
CA MET A 1 -16.09 -0.02 2.75
C MET A 1 -17.45 0.32 3.32
N ASP A 2 -17.55 0.71 4.60
CA ASP A 2 -18.83 0.96 5.27
C ASP A 2 -19.62 2.08 4.58
N ASN A 3 -20.94 1.89 4.45
CA ASN A 3 -21.86 2.90 3.92
C ASN A 3 -21.93 4.14 4.80
N ASP A 4 -21.59 4.02 6.09
CA ASP A 4 -21.59 5.12 7.05
C ASP A 4 -20.28 5.92 7.06
N PHE A 5 -19.32 5.60 6.17
CA PHE A 5 -18.09 6.37 6.06
C PHE A 5 -18.36 7.85 5.71
N PRO A 6 -17.73 8.82 6.40
CA PRO A 6 -18.01 10.24 6.20
C PRO A 6 -17.77 10.70 4.75
N ARG A 7 -18.78 11.37 4.16
CA ARG A 7 -18.75 11.86 2.76
C ARG A 7 -17.75 12.99 2.48
N GLY A 8 -17.22 13.62 3.53
CA GLY A 8 -16.23 14.71 3.41
C GLY A 8 -14.78 14.25 3.60
N LEU A 9 -14.55 12.94 3.80
CA LEU A 9 -13.23 12.37 3.96
C LEU A 9 -12.92 11.46 2.77
N GLU A 10 -11.65 11.34 2.45
CA GLU A 10 -11.16 10.32 1.53
C GLU A 10 -10.62 9.15 2.36
N PHE A 11 -10.98 7.93 1.97
CA PHE A 11 -10.28 6.76 2.43
C PHE A 11 -9.21 6.37 1.43
N VAL A 12 -8.01 6.20 1.94
CA VAL A 12 -6.84 5.83 1.15
C VAL A 12 -6.46 4.40 1.53
N PRO A 13 -6.77 3.40 0.69
CA PRO A 13 -6.40 2.01 0.98
C PRO A 13 -4.88 1.84 0.98
N MET A 14 -4.40 0.98 1.88
CA MET A 14 -2.98 0.61 1.99
C MET A 14 -2.84 -0.89 1.82
N LEU A 15 -1.95 -1.32 0.93
CA LEU A 15 -1.48 -2.71 0.93
C LEU A 15 -0.32 -2.83 1.90
N TRP A 16 -0.60 -3.39 3.07
CA TRP A 16 0.35 -3.36 4.18
C TRP A 16 1.62 -4.19 3.91
N SER A 17 1.48 -5.39 3.36
CA SER A 17 2.58 -6.24 2.82
C SER A 17 2.05 -7.11 1.68
N ASP A 18 2.90 -7.95 1.09
CA ASP A 18 2.52 -8.91 0.06
C ASP A 18 2.06 -10.28 0.60
N GLY A 19 1.89 -10.40 1.93
CA GLY A 19 1.35 -11.60 2.56
C GLY A 19 -0.06 -11.94 2.06
N GLU A 20 -0.42 -13.23 2.07
CA GLU A 20 -1.72 -13.70 1.58
C GLU A 20 -2.89 -13.01 2.27
N ASP A 21 -2.83 -12.83 3.59
CA ASP A 21 -3.85 -12.14 4.37
C ASP A 21 -4.12 -10.70 3.90
N ASN A 22 -3.12 -10.04 3.30
CA ASN A 22 -3.22 -8.68 2.78
C ASN A 22 -3.55 -8.65 1.28
N THR A 23 -3.19 -9.70 0.53
CA THR A 23 -3.30 -9.72 -0.94
C THR A 23 -4.50 -10.48 -1.47
N ARG A 24 -5.12 -11.35 -0.66
CA ARG A 24 -6.22 -12.23 -1.07
C ARG A 24 -7.37 -11.46 -1.72
N ASP A 25 -7.81 -10.39 -1.08
CA ASP A 25 -8.99 -9.60 -1.49
C ASP A 25 -8.60 -8.23 -2.09
N TRP A 26 -7.29 -7.94 -2.16
CA TRP A 26 -6.72 -6.62 -2.47
C TRP A 26 -7.30 -5.96 -3.73
N PHE A 27 -7.38 -6.69 -4.85
CA PHE A 27 -7.88 -6.12 -6.10
C PHE A 27 -9.36 -5.73 -5.99
N GLY A 28 -10.19 -6.59 -5.36
CA GLY A 28 -11.61 -6.30 -5.14
C GLY A 28 -11.81 -5.11 -4.21
N ASP A 29 -11.00 -5.01 -3.16
CA ASP A 29 -11.05 -3.89 -2.22
C ASP A 29 -10.67 -2.56 -2.88
N ILE A 30 -9.67 -2.56 -3.76
CA ILE A 30 -9.31 -1.36 -4.53
C ILE A 30 -10.40 -0.97 -5.52
N GLU A 31 -11.00 -1.92 -6.25
CA GLU A 31 -12.12 -1.61 -7.13
C GLU A 31 -13.29 -0.97 -6.37
N ASN A 32 -13.58 -1.49 -5.17
CA ASN A 32 -14.59 -0.92 -4.28
C ASN A 32 -14.21 0.51 -3.85
N ALA A 33 -12.95 0.73 -3.44
CA ALA A 33 -12.48 2.05 -3.03
C ALA A 33 -12.51 3.07 -4.19
N LEU A 34 -12.11 2.66 -5.40
CA LEU A 34 -12.15 3.48 -6.61
C LEU A 34 -13.60 3.84 -6.99
N SER A 35 -14.55 2.90 -6.85
CA SER A 35 -15.97 3.19 -7.09
C SER A 35 -16.54 4.25 -6.13
N ARG A 36 -15.90 4.42 -4.97
CA ARG A 36 -16.22 5.42 -3.94
C ARG A 36 -15.31 6.65 -4.00
N SER A 37 -14.65 6.87 -5.14
CA SER A 37 -13.83 8.05 -5.43
C SER A 37 -12.57 8.20 -4.58
N THR A 38 -11.92 7.10 -4.16
CA THR A 38 -10.52 7.21 -3.71
C THR A 38 -9.65 7.68 -4.89
N GLY A 39 -8.77 8.64 -4.62
CA GLY A 39 -7.79 9.16 -5.57
C GLY A 39 -6.37 8.65 -5.29
N HIS A 40 -6.15 7.92 -4.20
CA HIS A 40 -4.82 7.54 -3.73
C HIS A 40 -4.77 6.09 -3.26
N ILE A 41 -3.62 5.45 -3.43
CA ILE A 41 -3.32 4.11 -2.92
C ILE A 41 -1.97 4.16 -2.23
N LEU A 42 -1.88 3.63 -1.02
CA LEU A 42 -0.63 3.48 -0.27
C LEU A 42 -0.08 2.07 -0.44
N ALA A 43 1.24 1.96 -0.52
CA ALA A 43 1.96 0.69 -0.56
C ALA A 43 2.47 0.30 0.84
N PHE A 44 3.44 -0.63 0.87
CA PHE A 44 3.86 -1.39 2.04
C PHE A 44 4.28 -0.55 3.24
N ASN A 45 3.91 -1.00 4.44
CA ASN A 45 4.15 -0.30 5.70
C ASN A 45 5.45 -0.76 6.39
N GLY A 46 6.41 0.14 6.53
CA GLY A 46 7.74 -0.11 7.13
C GLY A 46 8.51 -1.29 6.51
N PRO A 47 8.59 -1.40 5.18
CA PRO A 47 9.24 -2.56 4.57
C PRO A 47 10.71 -2.71 4.97
N ASN A 48 11.39 -1.63 5.35
CA ASN A 48 12.79 -1.65 5.80
C ASN A 48 13.01 -2.18 7.23
N ALA A 49 11.95 -2.59 7.94
CA ALA A 49 12.00 -3.07 9.32
C ALA A 49 11.27 -4.41 9.48
N CYS A 50 11.73 -5.25 10.42
CA CYS A 50 11.18 -6.59 10.67
C CYS A 50 10.63 -6.80 12.09
N ASP A 51 10.74 -5.78 12.93
CA ASP A 51 10.21 -5.69 14.27
C ASP A 51 8.91 -4.88 14.29
N GLY A 52 8.19 -4.90 15.41
CA GLY A 52 7.05 -4.00 15.64
C GLY A 52 5.87 -4.14 14.67
N GLY A 53 5.74 -5.29 14.00
CA GLY A 53 4.71 -5.49 12.98
C GLY A 53 4.92 -4.53 11.82
N GLN A 54 6.02 -4.69 11.08
CA GLN A 54 6.24 -3.99 9.83
C GLN A 54 6.32 -5.02 8.70
N ALA A 55 6.26 -4.56 7.44
CA ALA A 55 6.15 -5.46 6.29
C ALA A 55 7.39 -6.34 6.06
N CYS A 56 8.57 -5.98 6.59
CA CYS A 56 9.80 -6.76 6.52
C CYS A 56 10.11 -7.27 5.09
N MET A 57 10.40 -6.34 4.18
CA MET A 57 10.66 -6.63 2.77
C MET A 57 12.02 -6.07 2.35
N SER A 58 12.82 -6.85 1.62
CA SER A 58 13.97 -6.29 0.90
C SER A 58 13.50 -5.33 -0.20
N SER A 59 14.33 -4.36 -0.59
CA SER A 59 13.96 -3.39 -1.65
C SER A 59 13.57 -4.10 -2.95
N GLN A 60 14.32 -5.13 -3.37
CA GLN A 60 14.00 -5.90 -4.57
C GLN A 60 12.66 -6.62 -4.44
N HIS A 61 12.39 -7.25 -3.28
CA HIS A 61 11.12 -7.92 -3.04
C HIS A 61 9.94 -6.95 -3.11
N ALA A 62 10.07 -5.79 -2.48
CA ALA A 62 9.05 -4.75 -2.54
C ALA A 62 8.85 -4.20 -3.95
N VAL A 63 9.90 -4.05 -4.78
CA VAL A 63 9.75 -3.64 -6.18
C VAL A 63 8.89 -4.64 -6.96
N ASP A 64 9.14 -5.93 -6.79
CA ASP A 64 8.41 -6.98 -7.51
C ASP A 64 6.94 -7.05 -7.04
N ALA A 65 6.70 -6.95 -5.73
CA ALA A 65 5.36 -6.83 -5.18
C ALA A 65 4.64 -5.56 -5.63
N TYR A 66 5.34 -4.41 -5.71
CA TYR A 66 4.77 -3.14 -6.15
C TYR A 66 4.29 -3.21 -7.59
N ARG A 67 5.10 -3.82 -8.47
CA ARG A 67 4.73 -4.08 -9.86
C ARG A 67 3.49 -4.97 -9.97
N LYS A 68 3.41 -6.00 -9.13
CA LYS A 68 2.31 -6.96 -9.16
C LYS A 68 1.00 -6.39 -8.61
N TYR A 69 1.05 -5.72 -7.47
CA TYR A 69 -0.15 -5.37 -6.70
C TYR A 69 -0.51 -3.88 -6.75
N ILE A 70 0.43 -2.97 -7.03
CA ILE A 70 0.18 -1.52 -6.99
C ILE A 70 0.11 -0.92 -8.40
N MET A 71 1.07 -1.24 -9.27
CA MET A 71 1.12 -0.70 -10.65
C MET A 71 -0.11 -0.97 -11.53
N PRO A 72 -0.93 -2.02 -11.34
CA PRO A 72 -2.16 -2.19 -12.12
C PRO A 72 -3.15 -1.02 -12.02
N PHE A 73 -3.00 -0.14 -11.02
CA PHE A 73 -3.88 1.02 -10.80
C PHE A 73 -3.31 2.35 -11.33
N VAL A 74 -2.20 2.33 -12.09
CA VAL A 74 -1.66 3.53 -12.75
C VAL A 74 -2.74 4.20 -13.61
N GLY A 75 -2.86 5.52 -13.48
CA GLY A 75 -3.84 6.32 -14.22
C GLY A 75 -5.26 6.27 -13.63
N ARG A 76 -5.50 5.46 -12.60
CA ARG A 76 -6.79 5.36 -11.88
C ARG A 76 -6.72 6.00 -10.49
N ALA A 77 -5.54 6.00 -9.88
CA ALA A 77 -5.22 6.69 -8.63
C ALA A 77 -3.74 7.10 -8.61
N ALA A 78 -3.39 8.03 -7.73
CA ALA A 78 -2.01 8.30 -7.37
C ALA A 78 -1.46 7.16 -6.50
N LEU A 79 -0.27 6.67 -6.83
CA LEU A 79 0.33 5.51 -6.19
C LEU A 79 1.46 5.97 -5.27
N GLY A 80 1.28 5.80 -3.96
CA GLY A 80 2.27 6.11 -2.95
C GLY A 80 3.43 5.12 -2.99
N ALA A 81 4.63 5.60 -2.68
CA ALA A 81 5.77 4.72 -2.42
C ALA A 81 5.58 3.94 -1.10
N PRO A 82 6.32 2.84 -0.88
CA PRO A 82 6.33 2.18 0.42
C PRO A 82 6.74 3.14 1.54
N ALA A 83 6.06 3.05 2.69
CA ALA A 83 6.25 3.93 3.83
C ALA A 83 7.40 3.44 4.71
N VAL A 84 8.63 3.91 4.45
CA VAL A 84 9.82 3.54 5.24
C VAL A 84 9.79 4.14 6.66
N THR A 85 10.42 3.44 7.61
CA THR A 85 10.60 3.95 8.97
C THR A 85 11.65 5.07 9.02
N ASN A 86 11.70 5.79 10.14
CA ASN A 86 12.74 6.80 10.40
C ASN A 86 14.06 6.19 10.90
N GLY A 87 14.19 4.86 10.95
CA GLY A 87 15.41 4.18 11.37
C GLY A 87 16.58 4.40 10.41
N PRO A 88 17.83 4.16 10.84
CA PRO A 88 18.99 4.21 9.96
C PRO A 88 18.77 3.34 8.71
N GLY A 89 18.92 3.93 7.53
CA GLY A 89 18.72 3.23 6.26
C GLY A 89 17.29 3.23 5.71
N GLY A 90 16.32 3.88 6.35
CA GLY A 90 14.95 4.00 5.80
C GLY A 90 14.92 4.68 4.43
N LEU A 91 15.53 5.87 4.33
CA LEU A 91 15.64 6.57 3.04
C LEU A 91 16.60 5.86 2.05
N ASP A 92 17.62 5.17 2.55
CA ASP A 92 18.52 4.39 1.69
C ASP A 92 17.81 3.16 1.09
N TRP A 93 16.90 2.53 1.83
CA TRP A 93 16.06 1.43 1.35
C TRP A 93 15.13 1.89 0.21
N LEU A 94 14.65 3.14 0.28
CA LEU A 94 13.71 3.74 -0.68
C LEU A 94 14.38 4.21 -1.97
N ARG A 95 15.69 4.42 -1.96
CA ARG A 95 16.47 5.00 -3.06
C ARG A 95 16.64 4.05 -4.24
#